data_AF-A0A1B8J804-F1
#
_entry.id   AF-A0A1B8J804-F1
#
_cell.length_a   1.000
_cell.length_b   1.000
_cell.length_c   1.000
_cell.angle_alpha   90.00
_cell.angle_beta   90.00
_cell.angle_gamma   90.00
#
_symmetry.space_group_name_H-M   'P 1'
#
loop_
_entity.id
_entity.type
_entity.pdbx_description
1 polymer ?
#
loop_
_entity_poly.entity_id
_entity_poly.type
_entity_poly.pdbx_seq_one_letter_code
_entity_poly.pdbx_strand_id
1 'polypeptide(L)'
;MALSYFLIGEASVTQNLKQTIYILLGFVAFLVAFFVPIRRLNKSIVIFYWLCIVLLILVYFIGTKQLGAQRWIMIGSFSIQPSEPVKIAIILLLGLHIHNNPPPPGGYGIKQFATLSFYILLPFVLILKQPDLGTALVVLFVGFGTLFLIGVNYKIWVAIIAGVLVASPLIYGSLKEYQIKRIHDFIAEKPSYHVQQSIITIGSGGLLGKKKEESTQTRLKFLPIATSDFIFAYFSERYGFLGGVALIALYCFLTLHVLSFSLIDPKDYRLRTMSCAIALLLFFYVSVNIGMTIGLAPVVGIPLPLFSYGGSSFITFMVLFGILENLLAFRFNFSYNPNPFKAILRNPRRKR
;
A
#
# COMPACT_ATOMS: atom_id res chain seq x y z
N MET A 1 -11.86 -2.90 -12.38
CA MET A 1 -13.03 -2.32 -11.71
C MET A 1 -14.35 -2.92 -12.18
N ALA A 2 -14.75 -2.83 -13.45
CA ALA A 2 -16.04 -3.39 -13.92
C ALA A 2 -16.23 -4.89 -13.59
N LEU A 3 -15.18 -5.70 -13.79
CA LEU A 3 -15.22 -7.12 -13.49
C LEU A 3 -15.34 -7.43 -11.99
N SER A 4 -14.70 -6.61 -11.15
CA SER A 4 -14.84 -6.68 -9.69
C SER A 4 -16.25 -6.30 -9.23
N TYR A 5 -16.83 -5.24 -9.81
CA TYR A 5 -18.21 -4.83 -9.55
C TYR A 5 -19.21 -5.95 -9.89
N PHE A 6 -19.00 -6.61 -11.03
CA PHE A 6 -19.82 -7.74 -11.44
C PHE A 6 -19.73 -8.91 -10.43
N LEU A 7 -18.53 -9.32 -10.05
CA LEU A 7 -18.31 -10.40 -9.07
C LEU A 7 -18.88 -10.09 -7.69
N ILE A 8 -18.66 -8.88 -7.18
CA ILE A 8 -19.16 -8.48 -5.86
C ILE A 8 -20.69 -8.36 -5.89
N GLY A 9 -21.26 -7.89 -7.00
CA GLY A 9 -22.70 -7.93 -7.26
C GLY A 9 -23.29 -9.33 -7.25
N GLU A 10 -22.58 -10.32 -7.81
CA GLU A 10 -23.00 -11.72 -7.78
C GLU A 10 -23.00 -12.31 -6.37
N ALA A 11 -22.03 -11.92 -5.53
CA ALA A 11 -21.85 -12.45 -4.19
C ALA A 11 -22.75 -11.79 -3.13
N SER A 12 -22.95 -10.47 -3.18
CA SER A 12 -23.80 -9.75 -2.22
C SER A 12 -24.26 -8.38 -2.73
N VAL A 13 -25.57 -8.20 -2.85
CA VAL A 13 -26.22 -6.94 -3.26
C VAL A 13 -25.86 -5.77 -2.33
N THR A 14 -25.85 -6.00 -1.02
CA THR A 14 -25.51 -4.98 -0.02
C THR A 14 -24.06 -4.48 -0.10
N GLN A 15 -23.12 -5.37 -0.46
CA GLN A 15 -21.71 -5.00 -0.63
C GLN A 15 -21.52 -4.26 -1.94
N ASN A 16 -22.25 -4.65 -2.99
CA ASN A 16 -22.21 -3.99 -4.28
C ASN A 16 -22.66 -2.51 -4.19
N LEU A 17 -23.76 -2.23 -3.47
CA LEU A 17 -24.22 -0.85 -3.24
C LEU A 17 -23.15 0.01 -2.54
N LYS A 18 -22.51 -0.53 -1.51
CA LYS A 18 -21.41 0.15 -0.81
C LYS A 18 -20.22 0.37 -1.73
N GLN A 19 -19.91 -0.60 -2.60
CA GLN A 19 -18.83 -0.49 -3.57
C GLN A 19 -19.09 0.63 -4.58
N THR A 20 -20.32 0.80 -5.08
CA THR A 20 -20.68 1.94 -5.96
C THR A 20 -20.36 3.27 -5.29
N ILE A 21 -20.72 3.41 -4.01
CA ILE A 21 -20.43 4.62 -3.23
C ILE A 21 -18.92 4.83 -3.11
N TYR A 22 -18.14 3.79 -2.82
CA TYR A 22 -16.68 3.91 -2.75
C TYR A 22 -16.03 4.21 -4.11
N ILE A 23 -16.57 3.70 -5.21
CA ILE A 23 -16.12 4.04 -6.57
C ILE A 23 -16.35 5.53 -6.83
N LEU A 24 -17.55 6.04 -6.52
CA LEU A 24 -17.88 7.45 -6.69
C LEU A 24 -16.99 8.35 -5.80
N LEU A 25 -16.86 8.01 -4.51
CA LEU A 25 -16.02 8.75 -3.57
C LEU A 25 -14.54 8.69 -3.97
N GLY A 26 -14.06 7.54 -4.45
CA GLY A 26 -12.70 7.39 -4.95
C GLY A 26 -12.45 8.23 -6.19
N PHE A 27 -13.41 8.28 -7.12
CA PHE A 27 -13.31 9.14 -8.31
C PHE A 27 -13.28 10.63 -7.95
N VAL A 28 -14.14 11.06 -7.02
CA VAL A 28 -14.10 12.44 -6.49
C VAL A 28 -12.76 12.72 -5.80
N ALA A 29 -12.26 11.79 -4.98
CA ALA A 29 -10.98 11.92 -4.30
C ALA A 29 -9.81 11.99 -5.29
N PHE A 30 -9.85 11.21 -6.38
CA PHE A 30 -8.89 11.30 -7.48
C PHE A 30 -8.91 12.68 -8.12
N LEU A 31 -10.08 13.22 -8.48
CA LEU A 31 -10.19 14.55 -9.09
C LEU A 31 -9.68 15.65 -8.16
N VAL A 32 -10.04 15.61 -6.88
CA VAL A 32 -9.54 16.56 -5.87
C VAL A 32 -8.02 16.47 -5.80
N ALA A 33 -7.46 15.27 -5.66
CA ALA A 33 -6.02 15.07 -5.61
C ALA A 33 -5.30 15.53 -6.89
N PHE A 34 -5.93 15.34 -8.06
CA PHE A 34 -5.41 15.73 -9.36
C PHE A 34 -5.31 17.26 -9.55
N PHE A 35 -6.26 18.04 -9.02
CA PHE A 35 -6.24 19.50 -9.16
C PHE A 35 -5.47 20.22 -8.04
N VAL A 36 -5.09 19.52 -6.97
CA VAL A 36 -4.34 20.12 -5.87
C VAL A 36 -2.87 20.34 -6.29
N PRO A 37 -2.29 21.55 -6.15
CA PRO A 37 -0.90 21.83 -6.55
C PRO A 37 0.11 21.25 -5.54
N ILE A 38 0.29 19.93 -5.55
CA ILE A 38 1.11 19.17 -4.58
C ILE A 38 2.52 19.74 -4.44
N ARG A 39 3.11 20.23 -5.54
CA ARG A 39 4.48 20.77 -5.51
C ARG A 39 4.63 22.07 -4.70
N ARG A 40 3.55 22.80 -4.44
CA ARG A 40 3.55 24.02 -3.59
C ARG A 40 3.23 23.73 -2.13
N LEU A 41 2.70 22.54 -1.83
CA LEU A 41 2.18 22.19 -0.51
C LEU A 41 3.23 21.64 0.45
N ASN A 42 4.50 22.06 0.35
CA ASN A 42 5.59 21.53 1.18
C ASN A 42 5.27 21.56 2.69
N LYS A 43 4.74 22.69 3.19
CA LYS A 43 4.35 22.82 4.61
C LYS A 43 3.18 21.91 4.94
N SER A 44 2.16 21.87 4.08
CA SER A 44 0.96 21.05 4.28
C SER A 44 1.27 19.55 4.27
N ILE A 45 2.24 19.09 3.47
CA ILE A 45 2.71 17.69 3.47
C ILE A 45 3.28 17.31 4.84
N VAL A 46 4.13 18.18 5.41
CA VAL A 46 4.72 17.95 6.74
C VAL A 46 3.65 17.97 7.83
N ILE A 47 2.72 18.94 7.78
CA ILE A 47 1.58 19.02 8.71
C ILE A 47 0.71 17.77 8.60
N PHE A 48 0.41 17.32 7.38
CA PHE A 48 -0.42 16.14 7.13
C PHE A 48 0.22 14.87 7.69
N TYR A 49 1.54 14.71 7.56
CA TYR A 49 2.26 13.60 8.18
C TYR A 49 2.11 13.60 9.70
N TRP A 50 2.41 14.72 10.36
CA TRP A 50 2.30 14.79 11.81
C TRP A 50 0.85 14.64 12.31
N LEU A 51 -0.12 15.15 11.56
CA LEU A 51 -1.53 14.90 11.82
C LEU A 51 -1.86 13.41 11.77
N CYS A 52 -1.35 12.67 10.78
CA CYS A 52 -1.53 11.22 10.69
C CYS A 52 -0.89 10.50 11.89
N ILE A 53 0.29 10.93 12.34
CA ILE A 53 0.93 10.39 13.56
C ILE A 53 0.06 10.65 14.79
N VAL A 54 -0.46 11.87 14.96
CA VAL A 54 -1.38 12.21 16.06
C VAL A 54 -2.64 11.34 16.00
N LEU A 55 -3.20 11.11 14.81
CA LEU A 55 -4.35 10.23 14.64
C LEU A 55 -4.01 8.78 15.02
N LEU A 56 -2.85 8.26 14.64
CA LEU A 56 -2.40 6.91 15.07
C LEU A 56 -2.27 6.79 16.59
N ILE A 57 -1.80 7.85 17.25
CA ILE A 57 -1.73 7.90 18.73
C ILE A 57 -3.14 7.97 19.31
N LEU A 58 -4.02 8.79 18.75
CA LEU A 58 -5.39 9.00 19.22
C LEU A 58 -6.25 7.73 19.12
N VAL A 59 -6.00 6.87 18.13
CA VAL A 59 -6.63 5.53 18.03
C VAL A 59 -6.41 4.72 19.30
N TYR A 60 -5.27 4.85 19.97
CA TYR A 60 -4.98 4.11 21.20
C TYR A 60 -5.95 4.48 22.34
N PHE A 61 -6.44 5.72 22.36
CA PHE A 61 -7.31 6.24 23.41
C PHE A 61 -8.80 6.13 23.05
N ILE A 62 -9.17 6.41 21.80
CA ILE A 62 -10.57 6.59 21.36
C ILE A 62 -11.00 5.53 20.33
N GLY A 63 -10.07 4.70 19.87
CA GLY A 63 -10.34 3.69 18.86
C GLY A 63 -11.33 2.62 19.35
N THR A 64 -12.17 2.14 18.44
CA THR A 64 -13.08 1.03 18.72
C THR A 64 -12.41 -0.30 18.42
N LYS A 65 -12.64 -1.29 19.30
CA LYS A 65 -12.19 -2.67 19.08
C LYS A 65 -13.12 -3.33 18.07
N GLN A 66 -12.60 -3.68 16.90
CA GLN A 66 -13.28 -4.52 15.91
C GLN A 66 -12.41 -5.74 15.62
N LEU A 67 -13.01 -6.94 15.59
CA LEU A 67 -12.32 -8.20 15.29
C LEU A 67 -11.03 -8.42 16.14
N GLY A 68 -11.06 -8.01 17.41
CA GLY A 68 -9.93 -8.16 18.34
C GLY A 68 -8.82 -7.12 18.22
N ALA A 69 -8.95 -6.10 17.35
CA ALA A 69 -7.96 -5.04 17.20
C ALA A 69 -8.59 -3.64 17.27
N GLN A 70 -7.89 -2.71 17.94
CA GLN A 70 -8.30 -1.31 18.07
C GLN A 70 -7.65 -0.48 16.95
N ARG A 71 -8.32 -0.39 15.81
CA ARG A 71 -7.76 0.20 14.57
C ARG A 71 -8.65 1.27 13.93
N TRP A 72 -9.91 1.36 14.35
CA TRP A 72 -10.92 2.19 13.70
C TRP A 72 -11.35 3.32 14.62
N ILE A 73 -11.53 4.51 14.04
CA ILE A 73 -12.21 5.62 14.70
C ILE A 73 -13.61 5.70 14.08
N MET A 74 -14.64 5.58 14.92
CA MET A 74 -16.02 5.78 14.48
C MET A 74 -16.41 7.25 14.65
N ILE A 75 -16.79 7.89 13.55
CA ILE A 75 -17.33 9.25 13.53
C ILE A 75 -18.77 9.12 13.02
N GLY A 76 -19.72 9.02 13.95
CA GLY A 76 -21.11 8.70 13.64
C GLY A 76 -21.22 7.34 12.93
N SER A 77 -21.78 7.34 11.72
CA SER A 77 -21.96 6.13 10.89
C SER A 77 -20.74 5.75 10.06
N PHE A 78 -19.67 6.55 10.06
CA PHE A 78 -18.47 6.30 9.26
C PHE A 78 -17.33 5.76 10.12
N SER A 79 -16.65 4.74 9.61
CA SER A 79 -15.44 4.18 10.22
C SER A 79 -14.22 4.56 9.38
N ILE A 80 -13.28 5.29 9.98
CA ILE A 80 -12.01 5.66 9.34
C ILE A 80 -10.88 4.85 9.98
N GLN A 81 -10.02 4.28 9.15
CA GLN A 81 -8.81 3.60 9.59
C GLN A 81 -7.61 4.54 9.41
N PRO A 82 -7.00 5.06 10.49
CA PRO A 82 -5.95 6.07 10.36
C PRO A 82 -4.65 5.58 9.72
N SER A 83 -4.42 4.27 9.65
CA SER A 83 -3.26 3.70 8.96
C SER A 83 -3.34 3.80 7.42
N GLU A 84 -4.52 4.05 6.86
CA GLU A 84 -4.72 4.29 5.42
C GLU A 84 -4.09 5.61 4.93
N PRO A 85 -4.45 6.78 5.50
CA PRO A 85 -3.83 8.05 5.11
C PRO A 85 -2.33 8.14 5.43
N VAL A 86 -1.83 7.36 6.40
CA VAL A 86 -0.40 7.28 6.73
C VAL A 86 0.43 6.83 5.52
N LYS A 87 -0.07 5.90 4.71
CA LYS A 87 0.63 5.46 3.49
C LYS A 87 0.83 6.62 2.52
N ILE A 88 -0.20 7.44 2.33
CA ILE A 88 -0.13 8.67 1.51
C ILE A 88 0.86 9.66 2.11
N ALA A 89 0.77 9.88 3.42
CA ALA A 89 1.62 10.82 4.13
C ALA A 89 3.11 10.47 4.05
N ILE A 90 3.47 9.19 4.21
CA ILE A 90 4.85 8.71 4.11
C ILE A 90 5.38 8.90 2.70
N ILE A 91 4.60 8.51 1.68
CA ILE A 91 5.02 8.64 0.27
C ILE A 91 5.29 10.12 -0.07
N LEU A 92 4.36 11.01 0.31
CA LEU A 92 4.50 12.45 0.10
C LEU A 92 5.69 13.04 0.87
N LEU A 93 5.86 12.66 2.13
CA LEU A 93 6.94 13.18 2.98
C LEU A 93 8.32 12.72 2.48
N LEU A 94 8.45 11.44 2.10
CA LEU A 94 9.67 10.92 1.50
C LEU A 94 9.98 11.66 0.19
N GLY A 95 8.98 11.84 -0.68
CA GLY A 95 9.16 12.59 -1.94
C GLY A 95 9.60 14.02 -1.70
N LEU A 96 9.02 14.71 -0.71
CA LEU A 96 9.41 16.05 -0.32
C LEU A 96 10.85 16.08 0.25
N HIS A 97 11.18 15.18 1.15
CA HIS A 97 12.48 15.17 1.84
C HIS A 97 13.63 14.85 0.88
N ILE A 98 13.43 13.85 0.01
CA ILE A 98 14.41 13.43 -1.00
C ILE A 98 14.58 14.50 -2.07
N HIS A 99 13.51 15.19 -2.44
CA HIS A 99 13.62 16.34 -3.35
C HIS A 99 14.42 17.50 -2.78
N ASN A 100 14.23 17.81 -1.49
CA ASN A 100 14.97 18.88 -0.85
C ASN A 100 16.45 18.50 -0.58
N ASN A 101 16.71 17.21 -0.36
CA ASN A 101 18.04 16.68 -0.07
C ASN A 101 18.33 15.48 -0.99
N PRO A 102 18.60 15.71 -2.29
CA PRO A 102 18.84 14.63 -3.25
C PRO A 102 20.05 13.77 -2.84
N PRO A 103 20.06 12.46 -3.17
CA PRO A 103 21.15 11.57 -2.83
C PRO A 103 22.47 12.04 -3.48
N PRO A 104 23.59 12.07 -2.74
CA PRO A 104 24.89 12.39 -3.30
C PRO A 104 25.41 11.26 -4.20
N PRO A 105 26.48 11.49 -4.99
CA PRO A 105 27.17 10.43 -5.72
C PRO A 105 27.60 9.32 -4.74
N GLY A 106 27.13 8.09 -4.94
CA GLY A 106 27.34 6.96 -4.02
C GLY A 106 26.18 6.67 -3.04
N GLY A 107 25.10 7.46 -3.10
CA GLY A 107 23.87 7.25 -2.34
C GLY A 107 23.89 7.85 -0.92
N TYR A 108 22.77 7.77 -0.22
CA TYR A 108 22.67 8.30 1.14
C TYR A 108 23.63 7.60 2.11
N GLY A 109 24.30 8.41 2.94
CA GLY A 109 25.08 7.94 4.09
C GLY A 109 24.20 7.67 5.32
N ILE A 110 24.84 7.26 6.41
CA ILE A 110 24.16 6.82 7.65
C ILE A 110 23.27 7.93 8.23
N LYS A 111 23.74 9.19 8.24
CA LYS A 111 22.97 10.31 8.82
C LYS A 111 21.67 10.57 8.07
N GLN A 112 21.73 10.66 6.73
CA GLN A 112 20.53 10.89 5.91
C GLN A 112 19.60 9.69 5.94
N PHE A 113 20.16 8.48 5.88
CA PHE A 113 19.40 7.25 6.01
C PHE A 113 18.67 7.16 7.36
N ALA A 114 19.33 7.52 8.47
CA ALA A 114 18.71 7.53 9.79
C ALA A 114 17.53 8.51 9.88
N THR A 115 17.66 9.71 9.30
CA THR A 115 16.57 10.69 9.24
C THR A 115 15.37 10.17 8.45
N LEU A 116 15.59 9.57 7.28
CA LEU A 116 14.52 8.99 6.46
C LEU A 116 13.91 7.76 7.15
N SER A 117 14.74 6.93 7.77
CA SER A 117 14.31 5.76 8.54
C SER A 117 13.44 6.16 9.73
N PHE A 118 13.73 7.26 10.42
CA PHE A 118 12.90 7.76 11.51
C PHE A 118 11.45 8.01 11.05
N TYR A 119 11.26 8.67 9.90
CA TYR A 119 9.93 8.95 9.38
C TYR A 119 9.15 7.70 8.93
N ILE A 120 9.86 6.62 8.60
CA ILE A 120 9.25 5.32 8.24
C ILE A 120 8.95 4.50 9.49
N LEU A 121 9.91 4.42 10.42
CA LEU A 121 9.83 3.59 11.62
C LEU A 121 8.84 4.13 12.64
N LEU A 122 8.67 5.44 12.75
CA LEU A 122 7.71 6.05 13.67
C LEU A 122 6.27 5.54 13.46
N PRO A 123 5.65 5.69 12.26
CA PRO A 123 4.33 5.14 12.00
C PRO A 123 4.32 3.60 12.01
N PHE A 124 5.38 2.94 11.56
CA PHE A 124 5.49 1.48 11.64
C PHE A 124 5.29 0.95 13.07
N VAL A 125 6.02 1.51 14.06
CA VAL A 125 5.92 1.10 15.45
C VAL A 125 4.53 1.38 16.03
N LEU A 126 3.93 2.52 15.69
CA LEU A 126 2.58 2.86 16.14
C LEU A 126 1.53 1.91 15.57
N ILE A 127 1.60 1.56 14.29
CA ILE A 127 0.68 0.62 13.64
C ILE A 127 0.88 -0.80 14.20
N LEU A 128 2.13 -1.20 14.46
CA LEU A 128 2.43 -2.51 15.06
C LEU A 128 1.82 -2.66 16.46
N LYS A 129 1.71 -1.56 17.21
CA LYS A 129 1.00 -1.51 18.51
C LYS A 129 -0.52 -1.65 18.38
N GLN A 130 -1.11 -1.39 17.20
CA GLN A 130 -2.55 -1.52 16.89
C GLN A 130 -2.94 -2.93 16.40
N PRO A 131 -2.26 -3.97 16.91
CA PRO A 131 -2.07 -5.28 16.30
C PRO A 131 -2.12 -5.39 14.75
N ASP A 132 -1.80 -4.36 13.97
CA ASP A 132 -1.97 -4.35 12.51
C ASP A 132 -0.68 -4.69 11.75
N LEU A 133 -0.30 -5.96 11.79
CA LEU A 133 0.93 -6.43 11.15
C LEU A 133 0.95 -6.20 9.63
N GLY A 134 -0.20 -6.38 8.95
CA GLY A 134 -0.29 -6.22 7.50
C GLY A 134 0.05 -4.80 7.07
N THR A 135 -0.63 -3.81 7.65
CA THR A 135 -0.38 -2.40 7.31
C THR A 135 1.00 -1.93 7.78
N ALA A 136 1.50 -2.45 8.91
CA ALA A 136 2.86 -2.14 9.37
C ALA A 136 3.90 -2.62 8.34
N LEU A 137 3.79 -3.86 7.84
CA LEU A 137 4.70 -4.40 6.83
C LEU A 137 4.62 -3.63 5.51
N VAL A 138 3.42 -3.20 5.09
CA VAL A 138 3.25 -2.30 3.93
C VAL A 138 4.09 -1.04 4.11
N VAL A 139 3.94 -0.35 5.24
CA VAL A 139 4.64 0.91 5.50
C VAL A 139 6.16 0.71 5.47
N LEU A 140 6.64 -0.37 6.09
CA LEU A 140 8.06 -0.70 6.14
C LEU A 140 8.59 -1.05 4.73
N PHE A 141 7.90 -1.91 3.99
CA PHE A 141 8.28 -2.33 2.64
C PHE A 141 8.28 -1.16 1.65
N VAL A 142 7.22 -0.37 1.64
CA VAL A 142 7.12 0.80 0.75
C VAL A 142 8.17 1.84 1.11
N GLY A 143 8.34 2.16 2.39
CA GLY A 143 9.33 3.13 2.83
C GLY A 143 10.77 2.73 2.47
N PHE A 144 11.22 1.58 2.98
CA PHE A 144 12.59 1.11 2.74
C PHE A 144 12.83 0.68 1.30
N GLY A 145 11.86 0.06 0.64
CA GLY A 145 11.95 -0.27 -0.79
C GLY A 145 12.10 0.99 -1.65
N THR A 146 11.42 2.08 -1.31
CA THR A 146 11.59 3.37 -2.00
C THR A 146 13.00 3.92 -1.80
N LEU A 147 13.55 3.84 -0.58
CA LEU A 147 14.93 4.24 -0.31
C LEU A 147 15.94 3.38 -1.08
N PHE A 148 15.68 2.07 -1.19
CA PHE A 148 16.49 1.14 -1.96
C PHE A 148 16.56 1.56 -3.44
N LEU A 149 15.41 1.90 -4.05
CA LEU A 149 15.32 2.32 -5.46
C LEU A 149 15.91 3.73 -5.73
N ILE A 150 15.90 4.62 -4.73
CA ILE A 150 16.43 5.98 -4.89
C ILE A 150 17.95 6.03 -4.79
N GLY A 151 18.54 5.13 -3.97
CA GLY A 151 19.98 4.97 -3.86
C GLY A 151 20.49 5.30 -2.46
N VAL A 152 20.43 4.31 -1.57
CA VAL A 152 21.16 4.30 -0.30
C VAL A 152 22.46 3.52 -0.49
N ASN A 153 23.53 3.90 0.21
CA ASN A 153 24.80 3.18 0.14
C ASN A 153 24.60 1.68 0.46
N TYR A 154 25.03 0.79 -0.45
CA TYR A 154 24.84 -0.66 -0.34
C TYR A 154 25.37 -1.24 0.98
N LYS A 155 26.41 -0.65 1.56
CA LYS A 155 26.98 -1.06 2.85
C LYS A 155 25.96 -1.00 3.98
N ILE A 156 25.03 -0.04 3.92
CA ILE A 156 23.95 0.10 4.91
C ILE A 156 22.99 -1.09 4.80
N TRP A 157 22.61 -1.49 3.58
CA TRP A 157 21.74 -2.66 3.38
C TRP A 157 22.40 -3.95 3.85
N VAL A 158 23.67 -4.15 3.52
CA VAL A 158 24.44 -5.31 4.00
C VAL A 158 24.49 -5.33 5.53
N ALA A 159 24.75 -4.18 6.17
CA ALA A 159 24.76 -4.07 7.63
C ALA A 159 23.39 -4.34 8.26
N ILE A 160 22.29 -3.88 7.65
CA ILE A 160 20.93 -4.16 8.13
C ILE A 160 20.62 -5.66 8.03
N ILE A 161 20.91 -6.30 6.89
CA ILE A 161 20.66 -7.72 6.69
C ILE A 161 21.47 -8.55 7.70
N ALA A 162 22.76 -8.25 7.86
CA ALA A 162 23.61 -8.91 8.85
C ALA A 162 23.09 -8.69 10.28
N GLY A 163 22.69 -7.46 10.63
CA GLY A 163 22.13 -7.12 11.93
C GLY A 163 20.83 -7.86 12.23
N VAL A 164 19.91 -7.96 11.26
CA VAL A 164 18.65 -8.71 11.41
C VAL A 164 18.90 -10.20 11.58
N LEU A 165 19.84 -10.78 10.83
CA LEU A 165 20.20 -12.20 10.95
C LEU A 165 20.75 -12.51 12.35
N VAL A 166 21.69 -11.69 12.85
CA VAL A 166 22.27 -11.85 14.18
C VAL A 166 21.23 -11.61 15.28
N ALA A 167 20.34 -10.63 15.11
CA ALA A 167 19.30 -10.32 16.09
C ALA A 167 18.08 -11.26 16.01
N SER A 168 17.99 -12.12 14.99
CA SER A 168 16.80 -12.96 14.75
C SER A 168 16.35 -13.81 15.95
N PRO A 169 17.24 -14.42 16.77
CA PRO A 169 16.82 -15.19 17.93
C PRO A 169 16.19 -14.31 19.02
N LEU A 170 16.75 -13.11 19.22
CA LEU A 170 16.25 -12.13 20.19
C LEU A 170 14.90 -11.55 19.75
N ILE A 171 14.76 -11.28 18.46
CA ILE A 171 13.51 -10.81 17.86
C ILE A 171 12.42 -11.86 18.07
N TYR A 172 12.71 -13.13 17.76
CA TYR A 172 11.76 -14.23 17.92
C TYR A 172 11.28 -14.36 19.38
N GLY A 173 12.20 -14.29 20.35
CA GLY A 173 11.86 -14.33 21.78
C GLY A 173 11.04 -13.13 22.28
N SER A 174 11.03 -12.01 21.55
CA SER A 174 10.29 -10.79 21.90
C SER A 174 8.94 -10.67 21.18
N LEU A 175 8.59 -11.64 20.32
CA LEU A 175 7.32 -11.62 19.59
C LEU A 175 6.15 -11.90 20.53
N LYS A 176 5.03 -11.22 20.30
CA LYS A 176 3.77 -11.50 21.01
C LYS A 176 3.19 -12.83 20.55
N GLU A 177 2.39 -13.47 21.39
CA GLU A 177 1.75 -14.77 21.10
C GLU A 177 1.01 -14.79 19.74
N TYR A 178 0.27 -13.73 19.39
CA TYR A 178 -0.43 -13.66 18.10
C TYR A 178 0.53 -13.58 16.89
N GLN A 179 1.73 -13.03 17.07
CA GLN A 179 2.75 -12.94 16.02
C GLN A 179 3.42 -14.30 15.83
N ILE A 180 3.77 -14.96 16.93
CA ILE A 180 4.30 -16.33 16.93
C ILE A 180 3.27 -17.27 16.29
N LYS A 181 2.00 -17.15 16.67
CA LYS A 181 0.91 -17.95 16.10
C LYS A 181 0.82 -17.79 14.58
N ARG A 182 0.97 -16.56 14.03
CA ARG A 182 0.97 -16.36 12.56
C ARG A 182 2.15 -17.04 11.86
N ILE A 183 3.32 -17.06 12.49
CA ILE A 183 4.51 -17.74 11.96
C ILE A 183 4.29 -19.26 12.02
N HIS A 184 3.80 -19.75 13.16
CA HIS A 184 3.54 -21.18 13.36
C HIS A 184 2.43 -21.69 12.44
N ASP A 185 1.30 -20.98 12.32
CA ASP A 185 0.18 -21.33 11.43
C ASP A 185 0.59 -21.30 9.94
N PHE A 186 1.62 -20.52 9.58
CA PHE A 186 2.17 -20.47 8.23
C PHE A 186 3.13 -21.64 7.93
N ILE A 187 3.93 -22.05 8.92
CA ILE A 187 4.90 -23.14 8.79
C ILE A 187 4.24 -24.52 9.05
N ALA A 188 3.11 -24.54 9.75
CA ALA A 188 2.40 -25.77 10.06
C ALA A 188 2.00 -26.55 8.80
N GLU A 189 2.04 -27.88 8.90
CA GLU A 189 1.67 -28.78 7.79
C GLU A 189 0.22 -28.56 7.30
N LYS A 190 -0.67 -28.12 8.19
CA LYS A 190 -2.07 -27.84 7.85
C LYS A 190 -2.32 -26.32 7.87
N PRO A 191 -2.59 -25.71 6.70
CA PRO A 191 -2.91 -24.29 6.66
C PRO A 191 -4.22 -24.01 7.39
N SER A 192 -4.42 -22.75 7.81
CA SER A 192 -5.69 -22.32 8.39
C SER A 192 -6.88 -22.64 7.49
N TYR A 193 -8.07 -22.85 8.08
CA TYR A 193 -9.29 -23.22 7.35
C TYR A 193 -9.58 -22.30 6.15
N HIS A 194 -9.43 -20.98 6.31
CA HIS A 194 -9.67 -20.02 5.21
C HIS A 194 -8.68 -20.20 4.05
N VAL A 195 -7.42 -20.49 4.35
CA VAL A 195 -6.39 -20.71 3.32
C VAL A 195 -6.62 -22.04 2.61
N GLN A 196 -6.97 -23.11 3.35
CA GLN A 196 -7.34 -24.40 2.76
C GLN A 196 -8.51 -24.25 1.79
N GLN A 197 -9.57 -23.56 2.21
CA GLN A 197 -10.74 -23.33 1.37
C GLN A 197 -10.41 -22.45 0.15
N SER A 198 -9.55 -21.46 0.32
CA SER A 198 -9.05 -20.65 -0.80
C SER A 198 -8.33 -21.50 -1.85
N ILE A 199 -7.43 -22.40 -1.43
CA ILE A 199 -6.70 -23.30 -2.34
C ILE A 199 -7.66 -24.26 -3.07
N ILE A 200 -8.61 -24.86 -2.35
CA ILE A 200 -9.65 -25.73 -2.93
C ILE A 200 -10.48 -24.96 -3.95
N THR A 201 -10.86 -23.71 -3.63
CA THR A 201 -11.67 -22.85 -4.49
C THR A 201 -10.93 -22.54 -5.79
N ILE A 202 -9.65 -22.16 -5.72
CA ILE A 202 -8.78 -21.93 -6.88
C ILE A 202 -8.65 -23.20 -7.72
N GLY A 203 -8.38 -24.34 -7.08
CA GLY A 203 -8.26 -25.64 -7.78
C GLY A 203 -9.56 -26.05 -8.46
N SER A 204 -10.70 -25.73 -7.87
CA SER A 204 -12.02 -26.07 -8.43
C SER A 204 -12.35 -25.31 -9.72
N GLY A 205 -11.69 -24.18 -10.00
CA GLY A 205 -11.92 -23.39 -11.21
C GLY A 205 -11.40 -24.03 -12.49
N GLY A 206 -10.50 -25.02 -12.41
CA GLY A 206 -9.88 -25.63 -13.60
C GLY A 206 -9.16 -24.61 -14.49
N LEU A 207 -9.03 -24.92 -15.79
CA LEU A 207 -8.32 -24.04 -16.74
C LEU A 207 -9.13 -22.80 -17.17
N LEU A 208 -10.42 -22.97 -17.42
CA LEU A 208 -11.30 -21.95 -18.03
C LEU A 208 -12.29 -21.29 -17.04
N GLY A 209 -12.39 -21.81 -15.81
CA GLY A 209 -13.35 -21.34 -14.83
C GLY A 209 -14.69 -22.07 -14.91
N LYS A 210 -15.55 -21.75 -13.94
CA LYS A 210 -16.91 -22.31 -13.81
C LYS A 210 -17.97 -21.24 -13.97
N LYS A 211 -19.18 -21.63 -14.35
CA LYS A 211 -20.36 -20.74 -14.32
C LYS A 211 -20.76 -20.41 -12.87
N LYS A 212 -21.53 -19.33 -12.68
CA LYS A 212 -21.96 -18.88 -11.35
C LYS A 212 -22.75 -19.96 -10.60
N GLU A 213 -23.55 -20.72 -11.34
CA GLU A 213 -24.40 -21.77 -10.80
C GLU A 213 -23.57 -22.95 -10.25
N GLU A 214 -22.36 -23.13 -10.79
CA GLU A 214 -21.41 -24.20 -10.50
C GLU A 214 -20.32 -23.77 -9.50
N SER A 215 -20.22 -22.48 -9.15
CA SER A 215 -19.27 -21.97 -8.14
C SER A 215 -19.80 -22.18 -6.72
N THR A 216 -19.80 -23.45 -6.29
CA THR A 216 -20.37 -23.90 -5.03
C THR A 216 -19.60 -23.39 -3.80
N GLN A 217 -18.28 -23.18 -3.89
CA GLN A 217 -17.47 -22.80 -2.73
C GLN A 217 -17.76 -21.38 -2.27
N THR A 218 -17.90 -20.45 -3.23
CA THR A 218 -18.25 -19.07 -2.93
C THR A 218 -19.75 -18.93 -2.61
N ARG A 219 -20.63 -19.63 -3.33
CA ARG A 219 -22.08 -19.54 -3.14
C ARG A 219 -22.54 -20.11 -1.79
N LEU A 220 -21.94 -21.21 -1.34
CA LEU A 220 -22.28 -21.85 -0.06
C LEU A 220 -21.53 -21.24 1.13
N LYS A 221 -20.80 -20.13 0.92
CA LYS A 221 -20.04 -19.39 1.95
C LYS A 221 -18.99 -20.24 2.69
N PHE A 222 -18.46 -21.28 2.05
CA PHE A 222 -17.36 -22.07 2.62
C PHE A 222 -16.05 -21.27 2.73
N LEU A 223 -15.92 -20.20 1.94
CA LEU A 223 -14.86 -19.20 2.04
C LEU A 223 -15.41 -17.88 2.64
N PRO A 224 -15.33 -17.70 3.96
CA PRO A 224 -15.71 -16.45 4.60
C PRO A 224 -14.81 -15.32 4.06
N ILE A 225 -15.42 -14.17 3.75
CA ILE A 225 -14.69 -12.95 3.31
C ILE A 225 -14.13 -13.09 1.87
N ALA A 226 -14.77 -13.91 1.03
CA ALA A 226 -14.42 -14.06 -0.39
C ALA A 226 -14.43 -12.75 -1.20
N THR A 227 -15.19 -11.73 -0.79
CA THR A 227 -15.28 -10.46 -1.54
C THR A 227 -14.22 -9.42 -1.18
N SER A 228 -13.53 -9.55 -0.04
CA SER A 228 -12.40 -8.67 0.30
C SER A 228 -11.08 -9.42 0.20
N ASP A 229 -10.73 -10.24 1.19
CA ASP A 229 -9.36 -10.70 1.38
C ASP A 229 -9.02 -11.88 0.46
N PHE A 230 -10.04 -12.66 0.07
CA PHE A 230 -9.89 -13.83 -0.79
C PHE A 230 -10.56 -13.68 -2.16
N ILE A 231 -10.71 -12.45 -2.66
CA ILE A 231 -11.37 -12.21 -3.96
C ILE A 231 -10.62 -12.84 -5.14
N PHE A 232 -9.30 -13.00 -5.02
CA PHE A 232 -8.51 -13.70 -6.02
C PHE A 232 -8.97 -15.15 -6.17
N ALA A 233 -9.25 -15.83 -5.05
CA ALA A 233 -9.75 -17.21 -5.08
C ALA A 233 -11.11 -17.32 -5.75
N TYR A 234 -12.03 -16.39 -5.45
CA TYR A 234 -13.34 -16.34 -6.11
C TYR A 234 -13.22 -16.03 -7.61
N PHE A 235 -12.35 -15.09 -7.98
CA PHE A 235 -12.07 -14.78 -9.38
C PHE A 235 -11.48 -15.99 -10.12
N SER A 236 -10.54 -16.71 -9.52
CA SER A 236 -9.97 -17.93 -10.09
C SER A 236 -10.98 -19.09 -10.20
N GLU A 237 -11.95 -19.21 -9.27
CA GLU A 237 -13.05 -20.16 -9.43
C GLU A 237 -13.89 -19.84 -10.68
N ARG A 238 -14.16 -18.55 -10.92
CA ARG A 238 -15.03 -18.09 -12.02
C ARG A 238 -14.36 -18.08 -13.38
N TYR A 239 -13.09 -17.70 -13.46
CA TYR A 239 -12.36 -17.50 -14.72
C TYR A 239 -11.18 -18.46 -14.92
N GLY A 240 -10.99 -19.38 -13.97
CA GLY A 240 -9.99 -20.45 -14.04
C GLY A 240 -8.55 -19.95 -13.93
N PHE A 241 -7.64 -20.87 -14.25
CA PHE A 241 -6.21 -20.62 -14.30
C PHE A 241 -5.85 -19.50 -15.29
N LEU A 242 -6.44 -19.50 -16.50
CA LEU A 242 -6.16 -18.48 -17.51
C LEU A 242 -6.55 -17.08 -17.05
N GLY A 243 -7.71 -16.95 -16.40
CA GLY A 243 -8.12 -15.70 -15.77
C GLY A 243 -7.11 -15.24 -14.71
N GLY A 244 -6.71 -16.15 -13.81
CA GLY A 244 -5.73 -15.88 -12.77
C GLY A 244 -4.39 -15.36 -13.31
N VAL A 245 -3.83 -16.04 -14.32
CA VAL A 245 -2.58 -15.62 -14.98
C VAL A 245 -2.75 -14.26 -15.67
N ALA A 246 -3.86 -14.05 -16.38
CA ALA A 246 -4.13 -12.77 -17.03
C ALA A 246 -4.23 -11.61 -16.02
N LEU A 247 -4.85 -11.84 -14.86
CA LEU A 247 -4.94 -10.84 -13.80
C LEU A 247 -3.57 -10.52 -13.20
N ILE A 248 -2.75 -11.54 -12.93
CA ILE A 248 -1.37 -11.34 -12.44
C ILE A 248 -0.54 -10.55 -13.48
N ALA A 249 -0.64 -10.91 -14.75
CA ALA A 249 0.05 -10.21 -15.83
C ALA A 249 -0.39 -8.74 -15.93
N LEU A 250 -1.69 -8.46 -15.78
CA LEU A 250 -2.23 -7.10 -15.77
C LEU A 250 -1.65 -6.28 -14.61
N TYR A 251 -1.59 -6.82 -13.39
CA TYR A 251 -0.99 -6.13 -12.25
C TYR A 251 0.53 -5.95 -12.41
N CYS A 252 1.22 -6.93 -12.99
CA CYS A 252 2.64 -6.82 -13.30
C CYS A 252 2.88 -5.66 -14.29
N PHE A 253 2.12 -5.62 -15.38
CA PHE A 253 2.19 -4.53 -16.36
C PHE A 253 1.87 -3.18 -15.72
N LEU A 254 0.80 -3.07 -14.93
CA LEU A 254 0.44 -1.84 -14.23
C LEU A 254 1.55 -1.37 -13.28
N THR A 255 2.13 -2.29 -12.52
CA THR A 255 3.22 -1.99 -11.58
C THR A 255 4.46 -1.49 -12.31
N LEU A 256 4.87 -2.18 -13.39
CA LEU A 256 6.00 -1.77 -14.21
C LEU A 256 5.74 -0.45 -14.93
N HIS A 257 4.51 -0.22 -15.39
CA HIS A 257 4.12 1.03 -16.02
C HIS A 257 4.22 2.21 -15.04
N VAL A 258 3.68 2.08 -13.81
CA VAL A 258 3.81 3.11 -12.77
C VAL A 258 5.28 3.32 -12.39
N LEU A 259 6.06 2.24 -12.28
CA LEU A 259 7.50 2.33 -11.99
C LEU A 259 8.27 3.04 -13.11
N SER A 260 7.90 2.84 -14.38
CA SER A 260 8.55 3.47 -15.52
C SER A 260 8.51 5.01 -15.46
N PHE A 261 7.51 5.58 -14.78
CA PHE A 261 7.43 7.03 -14.59
C PHE A 261 8.56 7.60 -13.75
N SER A 262 9.23 6.77 -12.94
CA SER A 262 10.42 7.15 -12.20
C SER A 262 11.63 7.47 -13.09
N LEU A 263 11.60 7.03 -14.36
CA LEU A 263 12.67 7.19 -15.34
C LEU A 263 12.47 8.41 -16.25
N ILE A 264 11.30 9.06 -16.22
CA ILE A 264 10.97 10.16 -17.16
C ILE A 264 11.87 11.38 -16.96
N ASP A 265 12.05 11.82 -15.70
CA ASP A 265 12.90 12.95 -15.37
C ASP A 265 13.79 12.59 -14.16
N PRO A 266 15.07 12.26 -14.39
CA PRO A 266 16.01 11.90 -13.33
C PRO A 266 16.26 13.01 -12.31
N LYS A 267 15.99 14.27 -12.66
CA LYS A 267 16.17 15.42 -11.77
C LYS A 267 14.95 15.68 -10.89
N ASP A 268 13.78 15.15 -11.28
CA ASP A 268 12.57 15.27 -10.49
C ASP A 268 12.45 14.18 -9.44
N TYR A 269 13.17 14.37 -8.35
CA TYR A 269 13.14 13.44 -7.22
C TYR A 269 11.76 13.28 -6.58
N ARG A 270 10.82 14.24 -6.71
CA ARG A 270 9.46 14.06 -6.17
C ARG A 270 8.70 13.04 -6.99
N LEU A 271 8.68 13.22 -8.31
CA LEU A 271 8.04 12.29 -9.23
C LEU A 271 8.68 10.91 -9.10
N ARG A 272 10.01 10.84 -9.14
CA ARG A 272 10.76 9.58 -9.01
C ARG A 272 10.41 8.82 -7.73
N THR A 273 10.38 9.50 -6.59
CA THR A 273 10.03 8.89 -5.30
C THR A 273 8.57 8.42 -5.28
N MET A 274 7.65 9.26 -5.75
CA MET A 274 6.21 8.95 -5.78
C MET A 274 5.93 7.71 -6.64
N SER A 275 6.47 7.68 -7.87
CA SER A 275 6.32 6.56 -8.81
C SER A 275 6.87 5.26 -8.24
N CYS A 276 8.09 5.29 -7.69
CA CYS A 276 8.69 4.12 -7.05
C CYS A 276 7.83 3.61 -5.88
N ALA A 277 7.37 4.51 -5.01
CA ALA A 277 6.63 4.13 -3.82
C ALA A 277 5.23 3.60 -4.14
N ILE A 278 4.51 4.20 -5.10
CA ILE A 278 3.20 3.70 -5.55
C ILE A 278 3.36 2.35 -6.23
N ALA A 279 4.38 2.16 -7.08
CA ALA A 279 4.65 0.87 -7.72
C ALA A 279 4.96 -0.22 -6.67
N LEU A 280 5.81 0.07 -5.68
CA LEU A 280 6.09 -0.86 -4.59
C LEU A 280 4.86 -1.15 -3.73
N LEU A 281 4.00 -0.16 -3.50
CA LEU A 281 2.75 -0.33 -2.77
C LEU A 281 1.81 -1.28 -3.54
N LEU A 282 1.64 -1.08 -4.85
CA LEU A 282 0.86 -1.97 -5.71
C LEU A 282 1.43 -3.39 -5.70
N PHE A 283 2.74 -3.52 -5.93
CA PHE A 283 3.44 -4.80 -5.93
C PHE A 283 3.21 -5.55 -4.62
N PHE A 284 3.47 -4.92 -3.47
CA PHE A 284 3.34 -5.57 -2.17
C PHE A 284 1.91 -6.00 -1.89
N TYR A 285 0.92 -5.14 -2.17
CA TYR A 285 -0.48 -5.50 -1.99
C TYR A 285 -0.89 -6.71 -2.84
N VAL A 286 -0.51 -6.71 -4.12
CA VAL A 286 -0.86 -7.79 -5.05
C VAL A 286 -0.14 -9.08 -4.67
N SER A 287 1.18 -9.04 -4.47
CA SER A 287 1.98 -10.22 -4.13
C SER A 287 1.55 -10.84 -2.80
N VAL A 288 1.27 -10.03 -1.78
CA VAL A 288 0.84 -10.55 -0.49
C VAL A 288 -0.59 -11.07 -0.54
N ASN A 289 -1.53 -10.37 -1.17
CA ASN A 289 -2.91 -10.85 -1.30
C ASN A 289 -2.97 -12.18 -2.07
N ILE A 290 -2.34 -12.24 -3.25
CA ILE A 290 -2.30 -13.49 -4.03
C ILE A 290 -1.55 -14.56 -3.23
N GLY A 291 -0.38 -14.25 -2.66
CA GLY A 291 0.40 -15.16 -1.84
C GLY A 291 -0.39 -15.78 -0.69
N MET A 292 -1.20 -15.00 0.04
CA MET A 292 -2.03 -15.55 1.11
C MET A 292 -3.18 -16.42 0.61
N THR A 293 -3.73 -16.16 -0.58
CA THR A 293 -4.79 -17.00 -1.17
C THR A 293 -4.30 -18.36 -1.66
N ILE A 294 -3.04 -18.47 -2.08
CA ILE A 294 -2.42 -19.73 -2.53
C ILE A 294 -1.54 -20.40 -1.46
N GLY A 295 -1.48 -19.84 -0.24
CA GLY A 295 -0.71 -20.40 0.87
C GLY A 295 0.79 -20.14 0.83
N LEU A 296 1.28 -19.20 0.01
CA LEU A 296 2.69 -18.79 -0.04
C LEU A 296 3.04 -17.64 0.92
N ALA A 297 2.05 -17.01 1.54
CA ALA A 297 2.24 -15.95 2.53
C ALA A 297 1.22 -16.07 3.69
N PRO A 298 1.54 -15.56 4.89
CA PRO A 298 0.59 -15.56 6.00
C PRO A 298 -0.60 -14.63 5.72
N VAL A 299 -1.77 -14.98 6.27
CA VAL A 299 -2.99 -14.16 6.15
C VAL A 299 -2.85 -12.88 6.97
N VAL A 300 -2.73 -11.75 6.28
CA VAL A 300 -2.53 -10.43 6.89
C VAL A 300 -3.69 -9.46 6.70
N GLY A 301 -4.71 -9.82 5.92
CA GLY A 301 -5.92 -9.02 5.72
C GLY A 301 -5.70 -7.78 4.84
N ILE A 302 -4.93 -7.94 3.76
CA ILE A 302 -4.65 -6.87 2.80
C ILE A 302 -5.53 -7.11 1.56
N PRO A 303 -6.41 -6.16 1.18
CA PRO A 303 -7.28 -6.32 0.01
C PRO A 303 -6.49 -6.20 -1.30
N LEU A 304 -6.94 -6.87 -2.36
CA LEU A 304 -6.39 -6.72 -3.70
C LEU A 304 -6.70 -5.31 -4.27
N PRO A 305 -5.69 -4.50 -4.67
CA PRO A 305 -5.90 -3.12 -5.10
C PRO A 305 -6.86 -3.00 -6.28
N LEU A 306 -7.81 -2.07 -6.24
CA LEU A 306 -8.76 -1.78 -7.34
C LEU A 306 -9.70 -2.94 -7.74
N PHE A 307 -9.71 -4.02 -6.96
CA PHE A 307 -10.46 -5.23 -7.27
C PHE A 307 -11.23 -5.78 -6.06
N SER A 308 -10.59 -5.90 -4.90
CA SER A 308 -11.28 -6.31 -3.67
C SER A 308 -12.28 -5.27 -3.17
N TYR A 309 -13.29 -5.74 -2.45
CA TYR A 309 -14.14 -4.90 -1.63
C TYR A 309 -13.32 -4.35 -0.45
N GLY A 310 -12.86 -3.11 -0.57
CA GLY A 310 -12.07 -2.43 0.46
C GLY A 310 -12.13 -0.92 0.27
N GLY A 311 -13.13 -0.27 0.85
CA GLY A 311 -13.45 1.13 0.59
C GLY A 311 -12.28 2.09 0.89
N SER A 312 -11.66 1.95 2.06
CA SER A 312 -10.56 2.82 2.47
C SER A 312 -9.31 2.65 1.61
N SER A 313 -8.87 1.40 1.39
CA SER A 313 -7.73 1.10 0.52
C SER A 313 -7.96 1.55 -0.92
N PHE A 314 -9.19 1.41 -1.45
CA PHE A 314 -9.53 1.88 -2.78
C PHE A 314 -9.38 3.40 -2.90
N ILE A 315 -9.93 4.16 -1.95
CA ILE A 315 -9.80 5.63 -1.90
C ILE A 315 -8.31 6.02 -1.79
N THR A 316 -7.52 5.32 -0.97
CA THR A 316 -6.08 5.56 -0.85
C THR A 316 -5.36 5.45 -2.20
N PHE A 317 -5.61 4.39 -2.97
CA PHE A 317 -5.02 4.24 -4.30
C PHE A 317 -5.50 5.33 -5.28
N MET A 318 -6.78 5.70 -5.24
CA MET A 318 -7.32 6.78 -6.07
C MET A 318 -6.67 8.13 -5.77
N VAL A 319 -6.45 8.46 -4.50
CA VAL A 319 -5.71 9.68 -4.12
C VAL A 319 -4.26 9.61 -4.59
N LEU A 320 -3.58 8.47 -4.41
CA LEU A 320 -2.20 8.31 -4.85
C LEU A 320 -2.03 8.45 -6.37
N PHE A 321 -2.94 7.87 -7.15
CA PHE A 321 -2.95 8.03 -8.61
C PHE A 321 -3.28 9.47 -9.01
N GLY A 322 -4.24 10.13 -8.34
CA GLY A 322 -4.54 11.54 -8.59
C GLY A 322 -3.32 12.45 -8.35
N ILE A 323 -2.58 12.20 -7.27
CA ILE A 323 -1.32 12.90 -6.98
C ILE A 323 -0.26 12.61 -8.05
N LEU A 324 -0.10 11.34 -8.45
CA LEU A 324 0.87 10.96 -9.47
C LEU A 324 0.58 11.64 -10.82
N GLU A 325 -0.69 11.62 -11.23
CA GLU A 325 -1.16 12.29 -12.45
C GLU A 325 -0.98 13.82 -12.37
N ASN A 326 -1.24 14.44 -11.21
CA ASN A 326 -0.93 15.85 -10.99
C ASN A 326 0.55 16.15 -11.26
N LEU A 327 1.46 15.32 -10.70
CA LEU A 327 2.90 15.51 -10.86
C LEU A 327 3.37 15.34 -12.31
N LEU A 328 2.71 14.45 -13.07
CA LEU A 328 2.99 14.18 -14.49
C LEU A 328 2.43 15.27 -15.42
N ALA A 329 1.17 15.66 -15.24
CA ALA A 329 0.46 16.61 -16.09
C ALA A 329 0.98 18.04 -15.92
N PHE A 330 1.22 18.47 -14.68
CA PHE A 330 1.62 19.85 -14.39
C PHE A 330 3.14 20.03 -14.25
N ARG A 331 3.94 19.07 -14.72
CA ARG A 331 5.41 19.12 -14.58
C ARG A 331 6.06 20.37 -15.20
N PHE A 332 5.45 20.95 -16.23
CA PHE A 332 5.95 22.15 -16.91
C PHE A 332 5.17 23.43 -16.55
N ASN A 333 4.13 23.33 -15.71
CA ASN A 333 3.26 24.47 -15.43
C ASN A 333 3.81 25.31 -14.28
N PHE A 334 4.25 26.53 -14.58
CA PHE A 334 4.80 27.48 -13.59
C PHE A 334 3.77 27.95 -12.54
N SER A 335 2.47 27.80 -12.80
CA SER A 335 1.41 28.04 -11.81
C SER A 335 1.27 26.91 -10.79
N TYR A 336 1.84 25.73 -11.06
CA TYR A 336 1.86 24.60 -10.12
C TYR A 336 3.25 24.38 -9.52
N ASN A 337 4.29 24.83 -10.22
CA ASN A 337 5.67 24.74 -9.78
C ASN A 337 6.17 26.06 -9.17
N PRO A 338 7.12 26.03 -8.23
CA PRO A 338 7.86 27.24 -7.88
C PRO A 338 8.67 27.71 -9.11
N ASN A 339 8.61 29.02 -9.40
CA ASN A 339 9.27 29.59 -10.57
C ASN A 339 10.80 29.32 -10.52
N PRO A 340 11.40 28.63 -11.52
CA PRO A 340 12.82 28.30 -11.51
C PRO A 340 13.72 29.54 -11.49
N PHE A 341 13.26 30.67 -12.04
CA PHE A 341 14.00 31.93 -12.02
C PHE A 341 14.08 32.56 -10.62
N LYS A 342 13.17 32.21 -9.71
CA LYS A 342 13.16 32.74 -8.34
C LYS A 342 14.35 32.22 -7.50
N ALA A 343 14.87 31.03 -7.83
CA ALA A 343 16.08 30.48 -7.22
C ALA A 343 17.35 31.19 -7.72
N ILE A 344 17.39 31.56 -9.01
CA ILE A 344 18.49 32.32 -9.63
C ILE A 344 18.56 33.73 -9.03
N LEU A 345 17.40 34.39 -8.84
CA LEU A 345 17.31 35.73 -8.26
C LEU A 345 17.66 35.80 -6.76
N ARG A 346 17.59 34.67 -6.03
CA ARG A 346 17.94 34.60 -4.60
C ARG A 346 19.44 34.49 -4.33
N ASN A 347 20.27 34.32 -5.35
CA ASN A 347 21.71 34.12 -5.16
C ASN A 347 22.55 35.17 -5.92
N PRO A 348 22.57 36.44 -5.47
CA PRO A 348 23.38 37.49 -6.11
C PRO A 348 24.90 37.33 -5.88
N ARG A 349 25.35 36.32 -5.11
CA ARG A 349 26.77 36.16 -4.72
C ARG A 349 27.62 35.23 -5.59
N ARG A 350 27.12 34.78 -6.76
CA ARG A 350 27.92 33.98 -7.72
C ARG A 350 28.42 34.73 -8.95
N LYS A 351 28.33 36.06 -8.96
CA LYS A 351 29.01 36.92 -9.94
C LYS A 351 30.02 37.81 -9.24
N ARG A 352 31.13 37.25 -8.78
CA ARG A 352 32.43 37.93 -8.67
C ARG A 352 33.52 36.90 -8.87
#